data_AF-A0A8E0R014-F1
#
_entry.id   AF-A0A8E0R014-F1
#
_cell.length_a   1.000
_cell.length_b   1.000
_cell.length_c   1.000
_cell.angle_alpha   90.00
_cell.angle_beta   90.00
_cell.angle_gamma   90.00
#
_symmetry.space_group_name_H-M   'P 1'
#
loop_
_entity.id
_entity.type
_entity.pdbx_description
1 polymer ?
#
loop_
_entity_poly.entity_id
_entity_poly.type
_entity_poly.pdbx_seq_one_letter_code
_entity_poly.pdbx_strand_id
1 'polypeptide(L)'
;MSSTTDYQYKAIKGMGQKALLDELQRKERAENDRLKKACIAELRRETSDNVWYYANDIRELLAAFYIADVDDDGCLSPSELLEAIQPKGEEGAKVMKEILKNADIGKDQKFSLAEYFILGLLATDRRGGYNLLGKRF
;
A
#
# COMPACT_ATOMS: atom_id res chain seq x y z
N MET A 1 -41.00 -36.81 3.14
CA MET A 1 -39.69 -36.71 3.82
C MET A 1 -38.65 -35.84 3.09
N SER A 2 -38.97 -35.17 1.98
CA SER A 2 -37.98 -34.41 1.16
C SER A 2 -37.78 -32.94 1.55
N SER A 3 -38.63 -32.35 2.40
CA SER A 3 -38.57 -30.91 2.69
C SER A 3 -37.54 -30.56 3.77
N THR A 4 -37.46 -31.34 4.85
CA THR A 4 -36.60 -31.05 6.00
C THR A 4 -35.11 -31.02 5.64
N THR A 5 -34.67 -31.92 4.75
CA THR A 5 -33.28 -32.00 4.31
C THR A 5 -32.87 -30.81 3.43
N ASP A 6 -33.78 -30.29 2.60
CA ASP A 6 -33.53 -29.09 1.77
C ASP A 6 -33.44 -27.81 2.63
N TYR A 7 -34.27 -27.69 3.67
CA TYR A 7 -34.17 -26.59 4.64
C TYR A 7 -32.86 -26.62 5.43
N GLN A 8 -32.44 -27.79 5.90
CA GLN A 8 -31.17 -27.95 6.61
C GLN A 8 -29.98 -27.60 5.73
N TYR A 9 -29.98 -28.03 4.47
CA TYR A 9 -28.93 -27.69 3.51
C TYR A 9 -28.83 -26.18 3.27
N LYS A 10 -29.95 -25.49 3.05
CA LYS A 10 -29.98 -24.03 2.86
C LYS A 10 -29.49 -23.28 4.10
N ALA A 11 -29.88 -23.73 5.29
CA ALA A 11 -29.43 -23.13 6.54
C ALA A 11 -27.92 -23.28 6.75
N ILE A 12 -27.37 -24.48 6.53
CA ILE A 12 -25.92 -24.76 6.63
C ILE A 12 -25.14 -23.93 5.60
N LYS A 13 -25.61 -23.86 4.35
CA LYS A 13 -24.98 -23.04 3.30
C LYS A 13 -24.98 -21.55 3.66
N GLY A 14 -26.09 -21.02 4.17
CA GLY A 14 -26.20 -19.63 4.62
C GLY A 14 -25.31 -19.32 5.82
N MET A 15 -25.20 -20.24 6.77
CA MET A 15 -24.26 -20.13 7.90
C MET A 15 -22.80 -20.11 7.41
N GLY A 16 -22.44 -20.97 6.46
CA GLY A 16 -21.10 -21.00 5.87
C GLY A 16 -20.74 -19.70 5.16
N GLN A 17 -21.68 -19.13 4.39
CA GLN A 17 -21.49 -17.82 3.73
C GLN A 17 -21.29 -16.70 4.74
N LYS A 18 -22.11 -16.65 5.80
CA LYS A 18 -21.96 -15.64 6.85
C LYS A 18 -20.62 -15.74 7.57
N ALA A 19 -20.21 -16.96 7.95
CA ALA A 19 -18.93 -17.17 8.62
C ALA A 19 -17.74 -16.73 7.76
N LEU A 20 -17.78 -17.03 6.45
CA LEU A 20 -16.76 -16.59 5.51
C LEU A 20 -16.70 -15.06 5.39
N LEU A 21 -17.86 -14.39 5.29
CA LEU A 21 -17.91 -12.92 5.24
C LEU A 21 -17.36 -12.29 6.52
N ASP A 22 -17.73 -12.81 7.69
CA ASP A 22 -17.22 -12.35 8.98
C ASP A 22 -15.69 -12.53 9.07
N GLU A 23 -15.16 -13.63 8.53
CA GLU A 23 -13.71 -13.88 8.48
C GLU A 23 -12.99 -12.89 7.55
N LEU A 24 -13.52 -12.66 6.35
CA LEU A 24 -12.97 -11.69 5.39
C LEU A 24 -12.92 -10.28 6.00
N GLN A 25 -14.02 -9.83 6.59
CA GLN A 25 -14.08 -8.52 7.26
C GLN A 25 -13.09 -8.41 8.43
N ARG A 26 -12.86 -9.50 9.17
CA ARG A 26 -11.87 -9.51 10.25
C ARG A 26 -10.45 -9.38 9.71
N LYS A 27 -10.12 -10.08 8.61
CA LYS A 27 -8.81 -9.96 7.95
C LYS A 27 -8.57 -8.55 7.45
N GLU A 28 -9.53 -8.00 6.70
CA GLU A 28 -9.47 -6.63 6.17
C GLU A 28 -9.28 -5.59 7.29
N ARG A 29 -10.03 -5.70 8.40
CA ARG A 29 -9.86 -4.81 9.56
C ARG A 29 -8.47 -4.94 10.19
N ALA A 30 -7.97 -6.16 10.32
CA ALA A 30 -6.65 -6.40 10.92
C ALA A 30 -5.52 -5.84 10.04
N GLU A 31 -5.64 -5.99 8.72
CA GLU A 31 -4.72 -5.41 7.74
C GLU A 31 -4.75 -3.87 7.79
N ASN A 32 -5.95 -3.28 7.75
CA ASN A 32 -6.13 -1.82 7.87
C ASN A 32 -5.56 -1.26 9.18
N ASP A 33 -5.80 -1.93 10.31
CA ASP A 33 -5.25 -1.54 11.61
C ASP A 33 -3.71 -1.62 11.63
N ARG A 34 -3.15 -2.63 10.97
CA ARG A 34 -1.70 -2.81 10.86
C ARG A 34 -1.06 -1.71 10.01
N LEU A 35 -1.65 -1.44 8.84
CA LEU A 35 -1.22 -0.38 7.94
C LEU A 35 -1.26 0.98 8.65
N LYS A 36 -2.38 1.30 9.29
CA LYS A 36 -2.55 2.54 10.06
C LYS A 36 -1.47 2.71 11.13
N LYS A 37 -1.18 1.65 11.89
CA LYS A 37 -0.13 1.69 12.92
C LYS A 37 1.25 1.92 12.30
N ALA A 38 1.56 1.27 11.18
CA ALA A 38 2.83 1.46 10.48
C ALA A 38 2.99 2.90 9.96
N CYS A 39 1.95 3.45 9.30
CA CYS A 39 1.97 4.84 8.82
C CYS A 39 2.14 5.84 9.95
N ILE A 40 1.39 5.71 11.04
CA ILE A 40 1.52 6.61 12.20
C ILE A 40 2.92 6.50 12.82
N ALA A 41 3.45 5.29 12.95
CA ALA A 41 4.79 5.08 13.48
C ALA A 41 5.84 5.76 12.61
N GLU A 42 5.71 5.71 11.28
CA GLU A 42 6.63 6.35 10.35
C GLU A 42 6.52 7.88 10.39
N LEU A 43 5.30 8.41 10.30
CA LEU A 43 5.04 9.86 10.30
C LEU A 43 5.42 10.56 11.61
N ARG A 44 5.45 9.84 12.73
CA ARG A 44 5.84 10.38 14.05
C ARG A 44 7.33 10.27 14.34
N ARG A 45 8.14 9.70 13.45
CA ARG A 45 9.59 9.66 13.66
C ARG A 45 10.13 11.08 13.67
N GLU A 46 10.82 11.44 14.75
CA GLU A 46 11.54 12.69 14.82
C GLU A 46 12.62 12.72 13.73
N THR A 47 12.67 13.85 13.02
CA THR A 47 13.64 14.07 11.96
C THR A 47 14.66 15.08 12.47
N SER A 48 15.93 14.70 12.56
CA SER A 48 17.02 15.56 13.08
C SER A 48 17.40 16.72 12.15
N ASP A 49 16.84 16.72 10.94
CA ASP A 49 17.31 17.55 9.84
C ASP A 49 16.17 18.49 9.40
N ASN A 50 16.52 19.75 9.08
CA ASN A 50 15.65 20.72 8.42
C ASN A 50 15.37 20.27 6.97
N VAL A 51 14.54 19.24 6.82
CA VAL A 51 14.15 18.69 5.53
C VAL A 51 12.80 19.20 5.13
N TRP A 52 12.73 19.69 3.89
CA TRP A 52 11.51 20.17 3.27
C TRP A 52 11.28 19.38 1.99
N TYR A 53 10.02 19.10 1.72
CA TYR A 53 9.56 18.58 0.44
C TYR A 53 8.88 19.71 -0.32
N TYR A 54 9.17 19.86 -1.60
CA TYR A 54 8.43 20.80 -2.42
C TYR A 54 7.04 20.26 -2.69
N ALA A 55 6.02 21.12 -2.54
CA ALA A 55 4.63 20.74 -2.80
C ALA A 55 4.42 20.23 -4.24
N ASN A 56 5.20 20.74 -5.21
CA ASN A 56 5.16 20.26 -6.59
C ASN A 56 5.66 18.82 -6.70
N ASP A 57 6.77 18.47 -6.04
CA ASP A 57 7.30 17.10 -6.05
C ASP A 57 6.29 16.14 -5.40
N ILE A 58 5.68 16.53 -4.29
CA ILE A 58 4.59 15.76 -3.66
C ILE A 58 3.43 15.56 -4.65
N ARG A 59 3.00 16.63 -5.34
CA ARG A 59 1.90 16.58 -6.30
C ARG A 59 2.22 15.65 -7.47
N GLU A 60 3.45 15.68 -7.99
CA GLU A 60 3.88 14.81 -9.09
C GLU A 60 3.93 13.34 -8.66
N LEU A 61 4.43 13.05 -7.46
CA LEU A 61 4.46 11.68 -6.92
C LEU A 61 3.05 11.13 -6.68
N LEU A 62 2.13 11.95 -6.17
CA LEU A 62 0.72 11.57 -6.02
C LEU A 62 0.03 11.38 -7.37
N ALA A 63 0.28 12.25 -8.35
CA ALA A 63 -0.26 12.10 -9.70
C ALA A 63 0.28 10.84 -10.37
N ALA A 64 1.56 10.53 -10.19
CA ALA A 64 2.18 9.32 -10.72
C ALA A 64 1.50 8.04 -10.20
N PHE A 65 1.07 8.03 -8.93
CA PHE A 65 0.29 6.91 -8.38
C PHE A 65 -0.99 6.69 -9.19
N TYR A 66 -1.83 7.73 -9.34
CA TYR A 66 -3.11 7.60 -10.04
C TYR A 66 -2.99 7.38 -11.54
N ILE A 67 -1.89 7.80 -12.16
CA ILE A 67 -1.62 7.51 -13.57
C ILE A 67 -1.17 6.05 -13.75
N ALA A 68 -0.50 5.49 -12.73
CA ALA A 68 0.01 4.13 -12.75
C ALA A 68 -1.06 3.07 -12.46
N ASP A 69 -2.09 3.42 -11.69
CA ASP A 69 -3.25 2.57 -11.38
C ASP A 69 -4.12 2.42 -12.64
N VAL A 70 -3.85 1.39 -13.45
CA VAL A 70 -4.45 1.21 -14.78
C VAL A 70 -5.78 0.47 -14.66
N ASP A 71 -5.90 -0.42 -13.69
CA ASP A 71 -7.14 -1.17 -13.47
C ASP A 71 -8.14 -0.46 -12.53
N ASP A 72 -7.79 0.73 -12.04
CA ASP A 72 -8.60 1.61 -11.18
C ASP A 72 -9.02 0.91 -9.87
N ASP A 73 -8.20 0.00 -9.36
CA ASP A 73 -8.50 -0.74 -8.12
C ASP A 73 -8.05 0.02 -6.85
N GLY A 74 -7.41 1.17 -7.01
CA GLY A 74 -6.94 2.03 -5.92
C GLY A 74 -5.63 1.57 -5.29
N CYS A 75 -5.00 0.54 -5.85
CA CYS A 75 -3.70 0.02 -5.48
C CYS A 75 -2.80 -0.06 -6.70
N LEU A 76 -1.49 -0.15 -6.47
CA LEU A 76 -0.56 -0.46 -7.55
C LEU A 76 -0.09 -1.90 -7.45
N SER A 77 -0.22 -2.64 -8.53
CA SER A 77 0.45 -3.92 -8.72
C SER A 77 1.92 -3.71 -9.15
N PRO A 78 2.80 -4.73 -9.00
CA PRO A 78 4.19 -4.63 -9.46
C PRO A 78 4.28 -4.34 -10.97
N SER A 79 3.33 -4.82 -11.76
CA SER A 79 3.28 -4.60 -13.21
C SER A 79 2.98 -3.13 -13.52
N GLU A 80 1.96 -2.55 -12.88
CA GLU A 80 1.59 -1.13 -13.04
C GLU A 80 2.72 -0.19 -12.64
N LEU A 81 3.39 -0.48 -11.53
CA LEU A 81 4.56 0.27 -11.09
C LEU A 81 5.73 0.19 -12.08
N LEU A 82 5.97 -0.98 -12.68
CA LEU A 82 7.02 -1.15 -13.68
C LEU A 82 6.71 -0.41 -14.98
N GLU A 83 5.46 -0.43 -15.42
CA GLU A 83 5.01 0.25 -16.63
C GLU A 83 5.03 1.77 -16.48
N ALA A 84 4.58 2.29 -15.33
CA ALA A 84 4.48 3.72 -15.09
C ALA A 84 5.83 4.41 -14.90
N ILE A 85 6.78 3.74 -14.25
CA ILE A 85 7.99 4.42 -13.75
C ILE A 85 9.10 4.49 -14.80
N GLN A 86 9.06 3.65 -15.86
CA GLN A 86 10.10 3.52 -16.90
C GLN A 86 11.47 4.02 -16.41
N PRO A 87 12.06 3.35 -15.40
CA PRO A 87 13.12 3.94 -14.60
C PRO A 87 14.25 4.45 -15.50
N LYS A 88 14.53 5.75 -15.42
CA LYS A 88 15.61 6.39 -16.19
C LYS A 88 16.96 5.90 -15.67
N GLY A 89 17.41 4.76 -16.20
CA GLY A 89 18.67 4.12 -15.83
C GLY A 89 18.59 3.23 -14.59
N GLU A 90 19.72 2.59 -14.26
CA GLU A 90 19.81 1.57 -13.21
C GLU A 90 19.52 2.10 -11.80
N GLU A 91 19.82 3.38 -11.54
CA GLU A 91 19.68 3.97 -10.21
C GLU A 91 18.21 4.20 -9.83
N GLY A 92 17.38 4.67 -10.78
CA GLY A 92 15.94 4.79 -10.57
C GLY A 92 15.27 3.43 -10.33
N ALA A 93 15.75 2.38 -11.01
CA ALA A 93 15.26 1.02 -10.82
C ALA A 93 15.62 0.45 -9.44
N LYS A 94 16.80 0.78 -8.90
CA LYS A 94 17.22 0.36 -7.54
C LYS A 94 16.41 1.04 -6.46
N VAL A 95 16.28 2.37 -6.52
CA VAL A 95 15.45 3.14 -5.58
C VAL A 95 14.02 2.61 -5.58
N MET A 96 13.49 2.30 -6.76
CA MET A 96 12.13 1.76 -6.85
C MET A 96 12.00 0.37 -6.23
N LYS A 97 12.96 -0.53 -6.48
CA LYS A 97 12.98 -1.85 -5.82
C LYS A 97 13.04 -1.73 -4.30
N GLU A 98 13.77 -0.74 -3.77
CA GLU A 98 13.81 -0.49 -2.33
C GLU A 98 12.49 0.05 -1.79
N ILE A 99 11.84 0.97 -2.50
CA ILE A 99 10.49 1.46 -2.17
C ILE A 99 9.51 0.28 -2.10
N LEU A 100 9.46 -0.55 -3.13
CA LEU A 100 8.56 -1.72 -3.20
C LEU A 100 8.84 -2.73 -2.10
N LYS A 101 10.13 -3.05 -1.85
CA LYS A 101 10.53 -4.00 -0.82
C LYS A 101 10.12 -3.56 0.58
N ASN A 102 10.13 -2.25 0.83
CA ASN A 102 9.87 -1.70 2.16
C ASN A 102 8.41 -1.29 2.40
N ALA A 103 7.63 -1.10 1.33
CA ALA A 103 6.25 -0.63 1.40
C ALA A 103 5.22 -1.74 1.63
N ASP A 104 5.49 -2.98 1.19
CA ASP A 104 4.55 -4.11 1.22
C ASP A 104 4.34 -4.68 2.65
N ILE A 105 3.58 -3.95 3.47
CA ILE A 105 3.24 -4.38 4.84
C ILE A 105 2.06 -5.36 4.82
N GLY A 106 1.13 -5.19 3.87
CA GLY A 106 0.02 -6.11 3.62
C GLY A 106 0.49 -7.50 3.17
N LYS A 107 1.62 -7.60 2.46
CA LYS A 107 2.11 -8.80 1.77
C LYS A 107 1.12 -9.35 0.74
N ASP A 108 0.23 -8.50 0.27
CA ASP A 108 -0.74 -8.78 -0.78
C ASP A 108 -0.20 -8.46 -2.18
N GLN A 109 1.05 -7.98 -2.25
CA GLN A 109 1.71 -7.53 -3.49
C GLN A 109 0.95 -6.40 -4.18
N LYS A 110 0.10 -5.67 -3.44
CA LYS A 110 -0.58 -4.48 -3.91
C LYS A 110 -0.17 -3.33 -3.02
N PHE A 111 0.09 -2.18 -3.63
CA PHE A 111 0.56 -1.01 -2.89
C PHE A 111 -0.57 0.00 -2.85
N SER A 112 -1.27 0.08 -1.71
CA SER A 112 -2.17 1.18 -1.45
C SER A 112 -1.42 2.52 -1.49
N LEU A 113 -2.13 3.64 -1.68
CA LEU A 113 -1.51 4.97 -1.66
C LEU A 113 -0.70 5.22 -0.37
N ALA A 114 -1.20 4.74 0.77
CA ALA A 114 -0.52 4.89 2.05
C ALA A 114 0.78 4.07 2.10
N GLU A 115 0.79 2.85 1.58
CA GLU A 115 2.00 2.03 1.47
C GLU A 115 3.00 2.66 0.51
N TYR A 116 2.56 3.04 -0.69
CA TYR A 116 3.38 3.68 -1.71
C TYR A 116 4.03 4.97 -1.20
N PHE A 117 3.23 5.90 -0.69
CA PHE A 117 3.71 7.25 -0.37
C PHE A 117 4.40 7.31 1.00
N ILE A 118 3.79 6.78 2.06
CA ILE A 118 4.32 6.93 3.42
C ILE A 118 5.41 5.90 3.69
N LEU A 119 5.11 4.61 3.47
CA LEU A 119 6.00 3.52 3.85
C LEU A 119 7.07 3.22 2.77
N GLY A 120 6.74 3.54 1.52
CA GLY A 120 7.61 3.50 0.37
C GLY A 120 8.47 4.74 0.29
N LEU A 121 7.91 5.85 -0.21
CA LEU A 121 8.67 7.06 -0.55
C LEU A 121 9.26 7.76 0.69
N LEU A 122 8.42 8.21 1.64
CA LEU A 122 8.91 8.97 2.80
C LEU A 122 9.85 8.15 3.68
N ALA A 123 9.51 6.89 3.96
CA ALA A 123 10.36 6.03 4.77
C ALA A 123 11.68 5.69 4.09
N THR A 124 11.69 5.48 2.77
CA THR A 124 12.93 5.20 2.03
C THR A 124 13.80 6.44 1.95
N ASP A 125 13.22 7.62 1.70
CA ASP A 125 13.96 8.87 1.71
C ASP A 125 14.59 9.13 3.08
N ARG A 126 13.83 8.99 4.17
CA ARG A 126 14.37 9.10 5.54
C ARG A 126 15.49 8.09 5.81
N ARG A 127 15.31 6.81 5.45
CA ARG A 127 16.36 5.78 5.63
C ARG A 127 17.61 6.09 4.83
N GLY A 128 17.44 6.69 3.64
CA GLY A 128 18.52 7.19 2.79
C GLY A 128 19.11 8.52 3.24
N GLY A 129 18.68 9.09 4.37
CA GLY A 129 19.17 10.37 4.88
C GLY A 129 18.67 11.57 4.07
N TYR A 130 17.46 11.49 3.51
CA TYR A 130 16.78 12.52 2.74
C TYR A 130 17.49 12.94 1.45
N ASN A 131 18.13 11.98 0.79
CA ASN A 131 18.89 12.21 -0.44
C ASN A 131 18.07 11.98 -1.72
N LEU A 132 16.86 11.41 -1.62
CA LEU A 132 16.02 11.08 -2.77
C LEU A 132 15.03 12.20 -3.09
N LEU A 133 14.32 12.71 -2.07
CA LEU A 133 13.23 13.69 -2.23
C LEU A 133 13.48 14.95 -1.41
N GLY A 134 14.03 14.81 -0.20
CA GLY A 134 14.36 15.93 0.66
C GLY A 134 15.41 16.87 0.08
N LYS A 135 15.25 18.17 0.34
CA LYS A 135 16.32 19.15 0.15
C LYS A 135 16.79 19.67 1.50
N ARG A 136 18.10 19.90 1.60
CA ARG A 136 18.76 20.56 2.72
C ARG A 136 19.23 21.95 2.28
N PHE A 137 19.12 22.92 3.17
CA PHE A 137 19.83 24.19 3.06
C PHE A 137 21.13 24.14 3.86
#